data_AF-A0A1S2DZR8-F1
#
_entry.id   AF-A0A1S2DZR8-F1
#
_cell.length_a   1.000
_cell.length_b   1.000
_cell.length_c   1.000
_cell.angle_alpha   90.00
_cell.angle_beta   90.00
_cell.angle_gamma   90.00
#
_symmetry.space_group_name_H-M   'P 1'
#
loop_
_entity.id
_entity.type
_entity.pdbx_description
1 polymer ?
#
loop_
_entity_poly.entity_id
_entity_poly.type
_entity_poly.pdbx_seq_one_letter_code
_entity_poly.pdbx_strand_id
1 'polypeptide(L)' 'MSTDPEARRAIAHRAINRAKSRGMPIDEDPIFMALLDAWISGDIDMRTMRERYLDSFSLKEEQHRGRQPGQDEISLDDDV' A
#
# COMPACT_ATOMS: atom_id res chain seq x y z
N MET A 1 13.80 -5.36 18.92
CA MET A 1 13.77 -6.79 18.55
C MET A 1 14.64 -6.97 17.32
N SER A 2 15.73 -7.76 17.41
CA SER A 2 16.50 -8.16 16.23
C SER A 2 15.73 -9.21 15.44
N THR A 3 14.75 -8.76 14.67
CA THR A 3 14.08 -9.61 13.69
C THR A 3 15.01 -9.73 12.48
N ASP A 4 15.35 -10.96 12.14
CA ASP A 4 16.23 -11.27 11.01
C ASP A 4 15.74 -10.61 9.70
N PRO A 5 16.63 -9.98 8.91
CA PRO A 5 16.24 -9.29 7.67
C PRO A 5 15.56 -10.22 6.66
N GLU A 6 15.85 -11.52 6.66
CA GLU A 6 15.18 -12.52 5.82
C GLU A 6 13.73 -12.75 6.26
N ALA A 7 13.50 -12.81 7.57
CA ALA A 7 12.15 -12.91 8.13
C ALA A 7 11.30 -11.67 7.79
N ARG A 8 11.89 -10.47 7.85
CA ARG A 8 11.23 -9.22 7.43
C ARG A 8 10.88 -9.22 5.95
N ARG A 9 11.78 -9.72 5.09
CA ARG A 9 11.52 -9.91 3.64
C ARG A 9 10.35 -10.87 3.39
N ALA A 10 10.27 -11.99 4.09
CA ALA A 10 9.16 -12.93 3.93
C ALA A 10 7.80 -12.29 4.31
N ILE A 11 7.78 -11.50 5.38
CA ILE A 11 6.58 -10.73 5.80
C ILE A 11 6.20 -9.70 4.73
N ALA A 12 7.19 -8.97 4.20
CA ALA A 12 6.99 -7.99 3.15
C ALA A 12 6.38 -8.60 1.88
N HIS A 13 6.95 -9.70 1.40
CA HIS A 13 6.43 -10.42 0.24
C HIS A 13 4.99 -10.88 0.44
N ARG A 14 4.63 -11.36 1.64
CA ARG A 14 3.25 -11.75 1.94
C ARG A 14 2.29 -10.57 1.92
N ALA A 15 2.71 -9.41 2.45
CA ALA A 15 1.93 -8.19 2.43
C ALA A 15 1.70 -7.67 1.00
N ILE A 16 2.76 -7.65 0.18
CA ILE A 16 2.70 -7.25 -1.24
C ILE A 16 1.76 -8.17 -2.02
N ASN A 17 1.94 -9.49 -1.92
CA ASN A 17 1.05 -10.44 -2.60
C ASN A 17 -0.41 -10.26 -2.19
N ARG A 18 -0.68 -10.03 -0.90
CA ARG A 18 -2.04 -9.76 -0.40
C ARG A 18 -2.63 -8.48 -0.97
N ALA A 19 -1.82 -7.43 -1.11
CA ALA A 19 -2.24 -6.15 -1.67
C ALA A 19 -2.54 -6.27 -3.17
N LYS A 20 -1.67 -6.96 -3.92
CA LYS A 20 -1.91 -7.32 -5.33
C LYS A 20 -3.21 -8.11 -5.52
N SER A 21 -3.46 -9.14 -4.71
CA SER A 21 -4.71 -9.89 -4.75
C SER A 21 -5.95 -9.05 -4.45
N ARG A 22 -5.80 -7.88 -3.81
CA ARG A 22 -6.88 -6.92 -3.54
C ARG A 22 -6.99 -5.81 -4.58
N GLY A 23 -6.21 -5.87 -5.67
CA GLY A 23 -6.19 -4.84 -6.71
C GLY A 23 -5.46 -3.56 -6.31
N MET A 24 -4.65 -3.59 -5.25
CA MET A 24 -3.85 -2.45 -4.80
C MET A 24 -2.35 -2.83 -4.84
N PRO A 25 -1.67 -2.67 -5.98
CA PRO A 25 -0.26 -2.99 -6.11
C PRO A 25 0.61 -1.95 -5.38
N ILE A 26 0.75 -2.12 -4.06
CA ILE A 26 1.58 -1.24 -3.21
C ILE A 26 3.07 -1.33 -3.51
N ASP A 27 3.52 -2.35 -4.24
CA ASP A 27 4.91 -2.50 -4.66
C ASP A 27 5.31 -1.62 -5.85
N GLU A 28 4.34 -1.07 -6.57
CA GLU A 28 4.60 -0.06 -7.60
C GLU A 28 4.87 1.33 -6.99
N ASP A 29 4.64 1.48 -5.68
CA ASP A 29 4.87 2.73 -4.98
C ASP A 29 6.34 2.84 -4.52
N PRO A 30 7.13 3.78 -5.09
CA PRO A 30 8.55 3.92 -4.75
C PRO A 30 8.77 4.40 -3.30
N ILE A 31 7.80 5.10 -2.71
CA ILE A 31 7.87 5.54 -1.31
C ILE A 31 7.73 4.33 -0.38
N PHE A 32 6.78 3.44 -0.68
CA PHE A 32 6.61 2.19 0.03
C PHE A 32 7.86 1.31 -0.06
N MET A 33 8.45 1.16 -1.26
CA MET A 33 9.68 0.39 -1.45
C MET A 33 10.86 0.94 -0.62
N ALA A 34 11.04 2.26 -0.58
CA ALA A 34 12.10 2.88 0.20
C ALA A 34 11.92 2.69 1.72
N LEU A 35 10.68 2.84 2.20
CA LEU A 35 10.36 2.59 3.61
C LEU A 35 10.49 1.10 3.97
N LEU A 36 10.18 0.22 3.03
CA LEU A 36 10.28 -1.22 3.20
C LEU A 36 11.74 -1.67 3.34
N ASP A 37 12.64 -1.13 2.52
CA ASP A 37 14.07 -1.41 2.60
C ASP A 37 14.66 -0.97 3.95
N ALA A 38 14.33 0.25 4.40
CA ALA A 38 14.74 0.76 5.70
C ALA A 38 14.24 -0.13 6.86
N TRP A 39 13.02 -0.66 6.77
CA TRP A 39 12.47 -1.56 7.77
C TRP A 39 13.16 -2.94 7.75
N ILE A 40 13.43 -3.50 6.56
CA ILE A 40 14.16 -4.76 6.40
C ILE A 40 15.56 -4.66 7.02
N SER A 41 16.28 -3.58 6.70
CA SER A 41 17.61 -3.26 7.25
C SER A 41 17.59 -3.04 8.77
N GLY A 42 16.42 -2.73 9.34
CA GLY A 42 16.25 -2.46 10.77
C GLY A 42 16.58 -1.03 11.18
N ASP A 43 16.75 -0.13 10.19
CA ASP A 43 16.90 1.31 10.40
C ASP A 43 15.63 1.94 10.98
N ILE A 44 14.46 1.39 10.63
CA ILE A 44 13.17 1.81 11.18
C ILE A 44 12.36 0.61 11.66
N ASP A 45 11.46 0.85 12.61
CA ASP A 45 10.47 -0.13 13.05
C ASP A 45 9.23 -0.14 12.14
N MET A 46 8.45 -1.22 12.20
CA MET A 46 7.25 -1.38 11.37
C MET A 46 6.19 -0.30 11.66
N ARG A 47 6.15 0.20 12.89
CA ARG A 47 5.28 1.32 13.28
C ARG A 47 5.69 2.60 12.54
N THR A 48 6.98 2.93 12.55
CA THR A 48 7.54 4.09 11.85
C THR A 48 7.35 3.98 10.34
N MET A 49 7.55 2.78 9.76
CA MET A 49 7.26 2.51 8.35
C MET A 49 5.79 2.84 8.02
N ARG A 50 4.84 2.35 8.83
CA ARG A 50 3.41 2.59 8.62
C ARG A 50 3.04 4.06 8.79
N GLU A 51 3.53 4.73 9.82
CA GLU A 51 3.26 6.15 10.08
C GLU A 51 3.76 7.02 8.91
N ARG A 52 4.98 6.80 8.42
CA ARG A 52 5.53 7.53 7.27
C ARG A 52 4.81 7.22 5.96
N TYR A 53 4.40 5.97 5.76
CA TYR A 53 3.66 5.60 4.55
C TYR A 53 2.28 6.25 4.54
N LEU A 54 1.55 6.27 5.66
CA LEU A 54 0.25 6.93 5.78
C LEU A 54 0.35 8.45 5.62
N ASP A 55 1.37 9.08 6.22
CA ASP A 55 1.66 10.51 6.06
C ASP A 55 1.89 10.88 4.58
N SER A 56 2.64 10.03 3.86
CA SER A 56 2.85 10.18 2.41
C SER A 56 1.60 9.90 1.58
N PHE A 57 0.70 9.04 2.06
CA PHE A 57 -0.56 8.69 1.38
C PHE A 57 -1.58 9.83 1.48
N SER A 58 -1.65 10.54 2.60
CA SER A 58 -2.51 11.73 2.76
C SER A 58 -2.19 12.83 1.74
N LEU A 59 -0.92 12.92 1.27
CA LEU A 59 -0.52 13.84 0.21
C LEU A 59 -0.97 13.38 -1.20
N LYS A 60 -1.16 12.07 -1.42
CA LYS A 60 -1.60 11.50 -2.71
C LYS A 60 -3.13 11.47 -2.87
N GLU A 61 -3.89 11.31 -1.78
CA GLU A 61 -5.35 11.36 -1.84
C GLU A 61 -5.89 12.76 -2.23
N GLU A 62 -5.19 13.83 -1.85
CA GLU A 62 -5.55 15.20 -2.28
C GLU A 62 -5.45 15.36 -3.81
N GLN A 63 -4.49 14.68 -4.46
CA GLN A 63 -4.32 14.71 -5.91
C GLN A 63 -5.32 13.82 -6.66
N HIS A 64 -5.74 12.69 -6.07
CA HIS A 64 -6.74 11.80 -6.68
C HIS A 64 -8.19 12.25 -6.49
N ARG A 65 -8.49 13.07 -5.46
CA ARG A 65 -9.83 13.63 -5.26
C ARG A 65 -10.19 14.74 -6.25
N GLY A 66 -9.22 15.22 -7.04
CA GLY A 66 -9.43 16.15 -8.15
C GLY A 66 -9.98 15.53 -9.44
N ARG A 67 -10.20 14.21 -9.50
CA ARG A 67 -10.84 13.57 -10.66
C ARG A 67 -11.80 12.45 -10.27
N GLN A 68 -13.00 12.84 -9.87
CA GLN A 68 -14.19 12.02 -10.09
C GLN A 68 -15.21 12.80 -10.94
N PRO A 69 -15.25 12.58 -12.25
CA PRO A 69 -16.49 12.63 -13.00
C PRO A 69 -16.95 11.19 -13.32
N GLY A 70 -18.13 10.84 -12.84
CA GLY A 70 -18.96 9.78 -13.44
C GLY A 70 -18.66 8.34 -13.05
N GLN A 71 -19.28 7.87 -11.96
CA GLN A 71 -19.88 6.53 -11.88
C GLN A 71 -21.25 6.70 -11.19
N ASP A 72 -22.09 7.50 -11.83
CA ASP A 72 -23.55 7.36 -11.78
C ASP A 72 -23.89 6.53 -13.04
N GLU A 73 -24.83 5.58 -12.90
CA GLU A 73 -25.38 4.71 -13.96
C GLU A 73 -24.58 3.44 -14.34
N ILE A 74 -24.74 2.40 -13.51
CA ILE A 74 -25.10 1.06 -14.01
C ILE A 74 -26.36 0.62 -13.28
N SER A 75 -27.48 1.19 -13.72
CA SER A 75 -28.75 0.47 -13.74
C SER A 75 -28.69 -0.45 -14.96
N LEU A 76 -28.70 -1.75 -14.75
CA LEU A 76 -29.13 -2.68 -15.79
C LEU A 76 -29.89 -3.81 -15.08
N ASP A 77 -31.20 -3.76 -15.29
CA ASP A 77 -32.19 -4.80 -15.04
C ASP A 77 -31.67 -6.23 -15.22
N ASP A 78 -32.05 -7.11 -14.30
CA ASP A 78 -32.26 -8.53 -14.60
C ASP A 78 -33.67 -8.89 -14.11
N ASP A 79 -34.58 -8.93 -15.06
CA ASP A 79 -35.93 -9.48 -15.01
C ASP A 79 -35.86 -10.96 -15.46
N VAL A 80 -36.23 -11.90 -14.58
CA VAL A 80 -37.07 -13.08 -14.89
C VAL A 80 -37.53 -13.82 -13.62
#